data_AF-A0A7S1LT51-F1
#
_entry.id   AF-A0A7S1LT51-F1
#
_cell.length_a   1.000
_cell.length_b   1.000
_cell.length_c   1.000
_cell.angle_alpha   90.00
_cell.angle_beta   90.00
_cell.angle_gamma   90.00
#
_symmetry.space_group_name_H-M   'P 1'
#
loop_
_entity.id
_entity.type
_entity.pdbx_description
1 polymer ?
#
loop_
_entity_poly.entity_id
_entity_poly.type
_entity_poly.pdbx_seq_one_letter_code
_entity_poly.pdbx_strand_id
1 'polypeptide(L)'
;VVGGGSGAVEAACLAWSKGAKSVTMLVRNAYWVIPTCAIAALSKMVMPSLRIRRDSKRVASMLGVMMALYYKKCGLEHMVPRPGNRAFNTAISVSDTFFSLAEDGGRFVLGEVDSVELVGQNGVMCVTTKTRQRLNAHLLVSATGYEDPIFPFLEQLCTAGGLSVYKGYLLAGEPRVGFVGFFD
;
A
#
# COMPACT_ATOMS: atom_id res chain seq x y z
N VAL A 1 -0.73 10.32 -8.05
CA VAL A 1 -1.04 8.90 -7.79
C VAL A 1 -1.95 8.81 -6.60
N VAL A 2 -3.07 8.09 -6.69
CA VAL A 2 -4.01 7.88 -5.59
C VAL A 2 -3.87 6.45 -5.09
N GLY A 3 -3.57 6.26 -3.81
CA GLY A 3 -3.34 4.95 -3.20
C GLY A 3 -2.08 4.92 -2.32
N GLY A 4 -2.06 4.01 -1.35
CA GLY A 4 -0.95 3.84 -0.40
C GLY A 4 -0.24 2.49 -0.45
N GLY A 5 -0.74 1.55 -1.27
CA GLY A 5 -0.16 0.21 -1.41
C GLY A 5 1.07 0.18 -2.32
N SER A 6 1.64 -1.01 -2.50
CA SER A 6 2.88 -1.20 -3.27
C SER A 6 2.76 -0.75 -4.73
N GLY A 7 1.63 -1.04 -5.38
CA GLY A 7 1.38 -0.55 -6.75
C GLY A 7 1.34 0.97 -6.87
N ALA A 8 0.89 1.69 -5.82
CA ALA A 8 0.91 3.15 -5.81
C ALA A 8 2.32 3.70 -5.65
N VAL A 9 3.13 3.07 -4.78
CA VAL A 9 4.55 3.40 -4.59
C VAL A 9 5.32 3.18 -5.89
N GLU A 10 5.11 2.05 -6.54
CA GLU A 10 5.74 1.71 -7.81
C GLU A 10 5.34 2.70 -8.92
N ALA A 11 4.04 2.99 -9.06
CA ALA A 11 3.56 3.97 -10.03
C ALA A 11 4.18 5.36 -9.82
N ALA A 12 4.34 5.79 -8.56
CA ALA A 12 4.98 7.07 -8.23
C ALA A 12 6.47 7.07 -8.61
N CYS A 13 7.20 6.01 -8.25
CA CYS A 13 8.61 5.86 -8.60
C CYS A 13 8.81 5.80 -10.12
N LEU A 14 7.93 5.06 -10.83
CA LEU A 14 7.98 4.94 -12.27
C LEU A 14 7.73 6.29 -12.95
N ALA A 15 6.68 7.02 -12.55
CA ALA A 15 6.39 8.34 -13.09
C ALA A 15 7.59 9.30 -12.93
N TRP A 16 8.22 9.28 -11.75
CA TRP A 16 9.41 10.08 -11.48
C TRP A 16 10.60 9.67 -12.36
N SER A 17 10.90 8.37 -12.45
CA SER A 17 11.99 7.85 -13.29
C SER A 17 11.80 8.14 -14.78
N LYS A 18 10.54 8.31 -15.23
CA LYS A 18 10.19 8.69 -16.59
C LYS A 18 10.24 10.21 -16.84
N GLY A 19 10.68 11.00 -15.87
CA GLY A 19 10.89 12.44 -16.01
C GLY A 19 9.69 13.30 -15.64
N ALA A 20 8.75 12.79 -14.85
CA ALA A 20 7.68 13.64 -14.31
C ALA A 20 8.28 14.79 -13.49
N LYS A 21 7.96 16.03 -13.86
CA LYS A 21 8.44 17.25 -13.17
C LYS A 21 8.05 17.31 -11.70
N SER A 22 6.90 16.74 -11.36
CA SER A 22 6.45 16.59 -9.98
C SER A 22 5.58 15.34 -9.86
N VAL A 23 5.70 14.66 -8.72
CA VAL A 23 4.87 13.52 -8.37
C VAL A 23 4.22 13.81 -7.03
N THR A 24 2.89 13.73 -7.00
CA THR A 24 2.12 13.82 -5.76
C THR A 24 1.45 12.47 -5.50
N MET A 25 1.68 11.90 -4.31
CA MET A 25 0.91 10.76 -3.83
C MET A 25 -0.19 11.24 -2.89
N LEU A 26 -1.42 10.79 -3.14
CA LEU A 26 -2.60 11.02 -2.31
C LEU A 26 -2.96 9.73 -1.60
N VAL A 27 -2.88 9.75 -0.27
CA VAL A 27 -2.93 8.53 0.54
C VAL A 27 -3.92 8.71 1.69
N ARG A 28 -5.01 7.94 1.69
CA ARG A 28 -5.96 7.90 2.83
C ARG A 28 -5.32 7.25 4.06
N ASN A 29 -4.64 6.14 3.80
CA ASN A 29 -4.03 5.24 4.77
C ASN A 29 -2.65 4.85 4.23
N ALA A 30 -1.58 5.35 4.86
CA ALA A 30 -0.22 4.99 4.47
C ALA A 30 0.14 3.61 5.04
N TYR A 31 0.83 2.82 4.22
CA TYR A 31 1.50 1.59 4.63
C TYR A 31 2.99 1.85 4.76
N TRP A 32 3.70 0.97 5.47
CA TRP A 32 5.14 1.11 5.59
C TRP A 32 5.80 0.93 4.21
N VAL A 33 6.66 1.88 3.85
CA VAL A 33 7.65 1.70 2.79
C VAL A 33 9.00 1.58 3.47
N ILE A 34 9.78 0.58 3.10
CA ILE A 34 11.10 0.36 3.71
C ILE A 34 12.18 0.31 2.63
N PRO A 35 13.40 0.77 2.93
CA PRO A 35 14.51 0.59 2.02
C PRO A 35 14.91 -0.89 1.97
N THR A 36 15.55 -1.32 0.88
CA THR A 36 15.98 -2.71 0.69
C THR A 36 16.91 -3.17 1.81
N CYS A 37 17.77 -2.27 2.32
CA CYS A 37 18.67 -2.56 3.44
C CYS A 37 17.92 -2.91 4.74
N ALA A 38 16.71 -2.39 4.94
CA ALA A 38 15.88 -2.69 6.10
C ALA A 38 15.25 -4.08 6.01
N ILE A 39 15.01 -4.64 4.81
CA ILE A 39 14.54 -6.03 4.67
C ILE A 39 15.53 -6.99 5.32
N ALA A 40 16.83 -6.83 5.05
CA ALA A 40 17.85 -7.73 5.57
C ALA A 40 17.93 -7.68 7.10
N ALA A 41 17.70 -6.50 7.69
CA ALA A 41 17.63 -6.35 9.14
C ALA A 41 16.33 -6.95 9.72
N LEU A 42 15.19 -6.68 9.07
CA LEU A 42 13.89 -7.21 9.47
C LEU A 42 13.84 -8.73 9.37
N SER A 43 14.31 -9.32 8.27
CA SER A 43 14.32 -10.78 8.09
C SER A 43 15.17 -11.48 9.14
N LYS A 44 16.32 -10.91 9.51
CA LYS A 44 17.17 -11.41 10.60
C LYS A 44 16.58 -11.21 11.99
N MET A 45 15.70 -10.23 12.20
CA MET A 45 15.00 -10.04 13.48
C MET A 45 13.71 -10.85 13.59
N VAL A 46 13.00 -11.07 12.48
CA VAL A 46 11.70 -11.74 12.41
C VAL A 46 11.84 -13.27 12.29
N MET A 47 12.84 -13.77 11.53
CA MET A 47 13.06 -15.22 11.36
C MET A 47 13.40 -15.96 12.66
N PRO A 48 14.25 -15.44 13.57
CA PRO A 48 14.49 -16.08 14.87
C PRO A 48 13.29 -15.95 15.83
N SER A 49 12.49 -14.89 15.71
CA SER A 49 11.37 -14.61 16.62
C SER A 49 10.07 -15.34 16.26
N LEU A 50 9.98 -15.99 15.09
CA LEU A 50 8.92 -16.96 14.79
C LEU A 50 8.96 -18.20 15.71
N ARG A 51 10.11 -18.52 16.32
CA ARG A 51 10.21 -19.53 17.40
C ARG A 51 9.86 -18.97 18.79
N ILE A 52 9.84 -17.65 18.97
CA ILE A 52 9.56 -16.98 20.25
C ILE A 52 8.24 -16.22 20.12
N ARG A 53 7.11 -16.96 20.12
CA ARG A 53 5.74 -16.41 19.99
C ARG A 53 5.36 -15.35 21.04
N ARG A 54 6.10 -15.21 22.15
CA ARG A 54 5.74 -14.33 23.28
C ARG A 54 6.15 -12.87 23.11
N ASP A 55 7.12 -12.54 22.24
CA ASP A 55 7.64 -11.16 22.12
C ASP A 55 7.40 -10.48 20.76
N SER A 56 6.69 -11.13 19.83
CA SER A 56 6.46 -10.61 18.48
C SER A 56 5.81 -9.21 18.45
N LYS A 57 4.85 -8.95 19.35
CA LYS A 57 4.22 -7.62 19.47
C LYS A 57 5.19 -6.54 19.91
N ARG A 58 6.11 -6.87 20.84
CA ARG A 58 7.10 -5.93 21.36
C ARG A 58 8.16 -5.62 20.31
N VAL A 59 8.62 -6.65 19.58
CA VAL A 59 9.55 -6.50 18.45
C VAL A 59 8.92 -5.66 17.33
N ALA A 60 7.69 -5.94 16.93
CA ALA A 60 6.98 -5.16 15.91
C ALA A 60 6.78 -3.70 16.32
N SER A 61 6.48 -3.44 17.61
CA SER A 61 6.38 -2.08 18.14
C SER A 61 7.72 -1.33 18.09
N MET A 62 8.81 -1.98 18.50
CA MET A 62 10.16 -1.42 18.43
C MET A 62 10.56 -1.07 16.99
N LEU A 63 10.27 -1.97 16.04
CA LEU A 63 10.48 -1.72 14.61
C LEU A 63 9.68 -0.52 14.12
N GLY A 64 8.44 -0.36 14.57
CA GLY A 64 7.62 0.82 14.25
C GLY A 64 8.21 2.12 14.76
N VAL A 65 8.77 2.13 15.97
CA VAL A 65 9.47 3.30 16.52
C VAL A 65 10.73 3.60 15.72
N MET A 66 11.56 2.59 15.42
CA MET A 66 12.77 2.77 14.61
C MET A 66 12.46 3.32 13.22
N MET A 67 11.43 2.79 12.56
CA MET A 67 11.00 3.29 11.24
C MET A 67 10.44 4.70 11.30
N ALA A 68 9.66 5.05 12.32
CA ALA A 68 9.17 6.41 12.51
C ALA A 68 10.33 7.41 12.70
N LEU A 69 11.36 7.04 13.47
CA LEU A 69 12.56 7.85 13.65
C LEU A 69 13.35 7.99 12.34
N TYR A 70 13.45 6.93 11.54
CA TYR A 70 14.08 6.96 10.23
C TYR A 70 13.32 7.92 9.28
N TYR A 71 11.99 7.81 9.21
CA TYR A 71 11.15 8.71 8.42
C TYR A 71 11.30 10.16 8.84
N LYS A 72 11.36 10.43 10.16
CA LYS A 72 11.60 11.78 10.67
C LYS A 72 12.95 12.33 10.22
N LYS A 73 14.01 11.52 10.27
CA LYS A 73 15.34 11.91 9.78
C LYS A 73 15.33 12.24 8.28
N CYS A 74 14.52 11.53 7.49
CA CYS A 74 14.34 11.78 6.06
C CYS A 74 13.31 12.88 5.73
N GLY A 75 12.72 13.56 6.73
CA GLY A 75 11.67 14.57 6.48
C GLY A 75 10.32 14.00 6.02
N LEU A 76 10.12 12.69 6.18
CA LEU A 76 8.93 11.94 5.73
C LEU A 76 7.96 11.61 6.88
N GLU A 77 7.99 12.34 7.98
CA GLU A 77 7.14 12.06 9.15
C GLU A 77 5.63 11.97 8.80
N HIS A 78 5.20 12.73 7.80
CA HIS A 78 3.84 12.71 7.26
C HIS A 78 3.46 11.41 6.52
N MET A 79 4.42 10.55 6.19
CA MET A 79 4.18 9.24 5.56
C MET A 79 4.18 8.08 6.57
N VAL A 80 4.40 8.35 7.86
CA VAL A 80 4.29 7.33 8.89
C VAL A 80 2.84 6.82 8.94
N PRO A 81 2.60 5.50 8.85
CA PRO A 81 1.26 4.93 8.94
C PRO A 81 0.50 5.38 10.19
N ARG A 82 -0.83 5.50 10.07
CA ARG A 82 -1.70 5.75 11.22
C ARG A 82 -1.69 4.54 12.17
N PRO A 83 -1.99 4.70 13.47
CA PRO A 83 -1.92 3.61 14.45
C PRO A 83 -2.60 2.31 14.02
N GLY A 84 -3.75 2.36 13.33
CA GLY A 84 -4.45 1.19 12.82
C GLY A 84 -3.70 0.39 11.74
N ASN A 85 -2.75 1.01 11.04
CA ASN A 85 -1.96 0.40 9.95
C ASN A 85 -0.45 0.37 10.26
N ARG A 86 -0.04 0.65 11.50
CA ARG A 86 1.38 0.62 11.90
C ARG A 86 1.92 -0.79 12.09
N ALA A 87 1.05 -1.79 12.15
CA ALA A 87 1.46 -3.15 12.42
C ALA A 87 2.19 -3.75 11.19
N PHE A 88 3.38 -4.30 11.41
CA PHE A 88 4.21 -4.97 10.38
C PHE A 88 3.64 -6.31 9.89
N ASN A 89 2.42 -6.67 10.31
CA ASN A 89 1.64 -7.77 9.76
C ASN A 89 0.67 -7.29 8.65
N THR A 90 0.65 -6.00 8.33
CA THR A 90 -0.03 -5.45 7.15
C THR A 90 0.92 -5.40 5.96
N ALA A 91 0.40 -5.14 4.76
CA ALA A 91 1.22 -5.03 3.55
C ALA A 91 2.36 -4.00 3.73
N ILE A 92 3.60 -4.43 3.52
CA ILE A 92 4.79 -3.58 3.54
C ILE A 92 5.30 -3.47 2.11
N SER A 93 5.62 -2.25 1.68
CA SER A 93 6.26 -2.01 0.39
C SER A 93 7.76 -1.83 0.58
N VAL A 94 8.55 -2.24 -0.41
CA VAL A 94 10.00 -2.05 -0.40
C VAL A 94 10.36 -1.21 -1.62
N SER A 95 11.06 -0.10 -1.41
CA SER A 95 11.57 0.71 -2.52
C SER A 95 12.63 1.69 -2.02
N ASP A 96 13.85 1.59 -2.54
CA ASP A 96 14.88 2.62 -2.32
C ASP A 96 14.57 3.88 -3.15
N THR A 97 14.07 3.70 -4.37
CA THR A 97 13.67 4.79 -5.29
C THR A 97 12.60 5.69 -4.69
N PHE A 98 11.72 5.14 -3.84
CA PHE A 98 10.72 5.92 -3.13
C PHE A 98 11.38 6.98 -2.23
N PHE A 99 12.46 6.63 -1.53
CA PHE A 99 13.18 7.57 -0.67
C PHE A 99 13.91 8.62 -1.49
N SER A 100 14.52 8.24 -2.62
CA SER A 100 15.13 9.21 -3.56
C SER A 100 14.09 10.20 -4.10
N LEU A 101 12.93 9.72 -4.55
CA LEU A 101 11.81 10.59 -4.97
C LEU A 101 11.41 11.55 -3.85
N ALA A 102 11.38 11.08 -2.61
CA ALA A 102 11.04 11.89 -1.45
C ALA A 102 12.06 13.01 -1.20
N GLU A 103 13.35 12.68 -1.28
CA GLU A 103 14.47 13.63 -1.13
C GLU A 103 14.49 14.68 -2.26
N ASP A 104 14.13 14.27 -3.48
CA ASP A 104 14.06 15.14 -4.67
C ASP A 104 12.79 16.00 -4.76
N GLY A 105 12.04 16.11 -3.66
CA GLY A 105 10.88 17.01 -3.57
C GLY A 105 9.54 16.39 -4.00
N GLY A 106 9.47 15.06 -4.09
CA GLY A 106 8.22 14.32 -4.18
C GLY A 106 7.27 14.71 -3.05
N ARG A 107 5.99 14.96 -3.38
CA ARG A 107 5.00 15.39 -2.41
C ARG A 107 4.12 14.23 -2.00
N PHE A 108 3.92 14.04 -0.71
CA PHE A 108 2.99 13.05 -0.21
C PHE A 108 1.94 13.72 0.66
N VAL A 109 0.69 13.55 0.27
CA VAL A 109 -0.45 14.23 0.87
C VAL A 109 -1.32 13.15 1.51
N LEU A 110 -1.43 13.20 2.83
CA LEU A 110 -2.40 12.41 3.57
C LEU A 110 -3.79 12.99 3.34
N GLY A 111 -4.66 12.21 2.70
CA GLY A 111 -6.00 12.67 2.37
C GLY A 111 -6.78 11.65 1.56
N GLU A 112 -8.10 11.69 1.72
CA GLU A 112 -9.04 11.05 0.82
C GLU A 112 -9.40 12.02 -0.29
N VAL A 113 -9.65 11.48 -1.49
CA VAL A 113 -10.11 12.26 -2.64
C VAL A 113 -11.62 12.36 -2.54
N ASP A 114 -12.13 13.58 -2.54
CA ASP A 114 -13.55 13.92 -2.49
C ASP A 114 -14.15 14.02 -3.88
N SER A 115 -13.47 14.78 -4.74
CA SER A 115 -13.85 14.93 -6.14
C SER A 115 -12.62 14.97 -7.04
N VAL A 116 -12.85 14.55 -8.28
CA VAL A 116 -11.90 14.68 -9.40
C VAL A 116 -12.60 15.47 -10.49
N GLU A 117 -12.00 16.59 -10.88
CA GLU A 117 -12.55 17.51 -11.88
C GLU A 117 -11.57 17.62 -13.06
N LEU A 118 -12.09 17.69 -14.28
CA LEU A 118 -11.28 18.01 -15.45
C LEU A 118 -11.06 19.52 -15.52
N VAL A 119 -9.82 19.94 -15.73
CA VAL A 119 -9.44 21.35 -15.80
C VAL A 119 -8.79 21.63 -17.16
N GLY A 120 -9.50 22.37 -18.01
CA GLY A 120 -9.07 22.63 -19.38
C GLY A 120 -9.03 21.35 -20.22
N GLN A 121 -8.19 21.32 -21.26
CA GLN A 121 -8.15 20.18 -22.20
C GLN A 121 -7.33 18.99 -21.68
N ASN A 122 -6.32 19.22 -20.83
CA ASN A 122 -5.33 18.18 -20.45
C ASN A 122 -5.03 18.15 -18.94
N GLY A 123 -5.85 18.81 -18.13
CA GLY A 123 -5.65 18.90 -16.69
C GLY A 123 -6.67 18.11 -15.90
N VAL A 124 -6.25 17.62 -14.75
CA VAL A 124 -7.08 16.98 -13.74
C VAL A 124 -6.82 17.67 -12.41
N MET A 125 -7.86 18.02 -11.68
CA MET A 125 -7.79 18.55 -10.32
C MET A 125 -8.41 17.56 -9.36
N CYS A 126 -7.63 17.17 -8.35
CA CYS A 126 -8.14 16.39 -7.22
C CYS A 126 -8.41 17.34 -6.05
N VAL A 127 -9.57 17.17 -5.41
CA VAL A 127 -9.92 17.90 -4.18
C VAL A 127 -9.95 16.93 -3.01
N THR A 128 -9.23 17.24 -1.94
CA THR A 128 -9.20 16.38 -0.74
C THR A 128 -10.40 16.64 0.17
N THR A 129 -10.94 15.61 0.81
CA THR A 129 -12.18 15.69 1.60
C THR A 129 -12.10 16.61 2.82
N LYS A 130 -11.00 16.58 3.58
CA LYS A 130 -10.90 17.32 4.86
C LYS A 130 -10.36 18.74 4.72
N THR A 131 -9.26 18.90 4.00
CA THR A 131 -8.56 20.19 3.89
C THR A 131 -9.04 20.99 2.69
N ARG A 132 -9.89 20.41 1.82
CA ARG A 132 -10.31 20.99 0.53
C ARG A 132 -9.14 21.47 -0.31
N GLN A 133 -7.96 20.87 -0.09
CA GLN A 133 -6.75 21.17 -0.85
C GLN A 133 -6.97 20.75 -2.30
N ARG A 134 -6.66 21.66 -3.22
CA ARG A 134 -6.75 21.44 -4.65
C ARG A 134 -5.37 21.07 -5.19
N LEU A 135 -5.30 19.92 -5.86
CA LEU A 135 -4.07 19.38 -6.42
C LEU A 135 -4.25 19.21 -7.93
N ASN A 136 -3.57 20.06 -8.70
CA ASN A 136 -3.60 20.02 -10.15
C ASN A 136 -2.53 19.07 -10.69
N ALA A 137 -2.89 18.28 -11.69
CA ALA A 137 -2.02 17.34 -12.35
C ALA A 137 -2.37 17.22 -13.84
N HIS A 138 -1.42 16.75 -14.65
CA HIS A 138 -1.67 16.37 -16.05
C HIS A 138 -2.11 14.91 -16.18
N LEU A 139 -1.76 14.08 -15.19
CA LEU A 139 -2.04 12.66 -15.16
C LEU A 139 -2.49 12.27 -13.75
N LEU A 140 -3.62 11.57 -13.69
CA LEU A 140 -4.07 10.91 -12.49
C LEU A 140 -3.90 9.40 -12.66
N VAL A 141 -3.14 8.78 -11.76
CA VAL A 141 -3.01 7.32 -11.69
C VAL A 141 -3.78 6.86 -10.47
N SER A 142 -4.81 6.02 -10.69
CA SER A 142 -5.54 5.34 -9.63
C SER A 142 -4.86 4.00 -9.34
N ALA A 143 -4.28 3.87 -8.16
CA ALA A 143 -3.62 2.66 -7.67
C ALA A 143 -4.28 2.22 -6.35
N THR A 144 -5.61 2.10 -6.39
CA THR A 144 -6.48 1.81 -5.24
C THR A 144 -6.63 0.33 -4.91
N GLY A 145 -5.91 -0.54 -5.63
CA GLY A 145 -6.04 -1.99 -5.55
C GLY A 145 -6.98 -2.54 -6.63
N TYR A 146 -7.24 -3.83 -6.52
CA TYR A 146 -8.15 -4.58 -7.37
C TYR A 146 -9.37 -4.99 -6.54
N GLU A 147 -10.50 -5.18 -7.22
CA GLU A 147 -11.65 -5.83 -6.60
C GLU A 147 -11.35 -7.33 -6.40
N ASP A 148 -12.07 -7.95 -5.46
CA ASP A 148 -12.02 -9.40 -5.30
C ASP A 148 -12.40 -10.06 -6.63
N PRO A 149 -11.56 -10.96 -7.17
CA PRO A 149 -11.82 -11.53 -8.48
C PRO A 149 -13.05 -12.43 -8.43
N ILE A 150 -13.90 -12.24 -9.43
CA ILE A 150 -15.12 -13.03 -9.61
C ILE A 150 -14.80 -14.18 -10.55
N PHE A 151 -15.30 -15.38 -10.22
CA PHE A 151 -15.12 -16.59 -11.03
C PHE A 151 -16.47 -17.11 -11.52
N PRO A 152 -17.04 -16.54 -12.61
CA PRO A 152 -18.38 -16.92 -13.07
C PRO A 152 -18.51 -18.41 -13.40
N PHE A 153 -17.44 -19.04 -13.89
CA PHE A 153 -17.42 -20.47 -14.19
C PHE A 153 -17.49 -21.38 -12.94
N LEU A 154 -17.28 -20.84 -11.74
CA LEU A 154 -17.42 -21.55 -10.48
C LEU A 154 -18.81 -21.36 -9.83
N GLU A 155 -19.65 -20.47 -10.35
CA GLU A 155 -20.97 -20.19 -9.77
C GLU A 155 -21.85 -21.45 -9.70
N GLN A 156 -21.74 -22.33 -10.69
CA GLN A 156 -22.47 -23.61 -10.72
C GLN A 156 -22.00 -24.61 -9.65
N LEU A 157 -20.77 -24.44 -9.16
CA LEU A 157 -20.18 -25.29 -8.12
C LEU A 157 -20.41 -24.73 -6.71
N CYS A 158 -20.89 -23.50 -6.62
CA CYS A 158 -21.17 -22.82 -5.37
C CYS A 158 -22.63 -23.08 -4.97
N THR A 159 -22.87 -23.72 -3.82
CA THR A 159 -24.22 -23.80 -3.23
C THR A 159 -24.75 -22.40 -2.89
N ALA A 160 -26.08 -22.22 -2.89
CA ALA A 160 -26.74 -20.96 -2.57
C ALA A 160 -26.13 -20.31 -1.31
N GLY A 161 -25.36 -19.23 -1.50
CA GLY A 161 -24.51 -18.65 -0.46
C GLY A 161 -23.20 -18.02 -0.96
N GLY A 162 -22.85 -18.25 -2.23
CA GLY A 162 -21.67 -17.64 -2.85
C GLY A 162 -20.40 -18.47 -2.73
N LEU A 163 -19.29 -17.93 -3.24
CA LEU A 163 -17.99 -18.60 -3.27
C LEU A 163 -17.37 -18.61 -1.88
N SER A 164 -17.27 -19.79 -1.26
CA SER A 164 -16.62 -19.97 0.05
C SER A 164 -15.32 -20.74 -0.10
N VAL A 165 -14.20 -20.13 0.30
CA VAL A 165 -12.87 -20.73 0.21
C VAL A 165 -12.38 -21.15 1.60
N TYR A 166 -12.22 -22.45 1.80
CA TYR A 166 -11.64 -23.01 3.02
C TYR A 166 -10.12 -22.79 3.03
N LYS A 167 -9.63 -22.16 4.11
CA LYS A 167 -8.21 -21.86 4.37
C LYS A 167 -7.49 -21.13 3.23
N GLY A 168 -8.23 -20.43 2.37
CA GLY A 168 -7.67 -19.66 1.26
C GLY A 168 -7.29 -20.47 0.02
N TYR A 169 -7.48 -21.80 -0.01
CA TYR A 169 -7.05 -22.62 -1.16
C TYR A 169 -8.02 -23.73 -1.60
N LEU A 170 -9.10 -24.03 -0.89
CA LEU A 170 -10.07 -25.06 -1.30
C LEU A 170 -11.47 -24.49 -1.43
N LEU A 171 -12.21 -24.85 -2.47
CA LEU A 171 -13.63 -24.50 -2.56
C LEU A 171 -14.43 -25.34 -1.56
N ALA A 172 -15.10 -24.70 -0.59
CA ALA A 172 -15.75 -25.39 0.53
C ALA A 172 -16.90 -26.32 0.08
N GLY A 173 -17.58 -25.99 -1.02
CA GLY A 173 -18.64 -26.81 -1.61
C GLY A 173 -18.16 -27.91 -2.56
N GLU A 174 -16.89 -27.88 -2.98
CA GLU A 174 -16.31 -28.83 -3.93
C GLU A 174 -14.82 -29.03 -3.62
N PRO A 175 -14.46 -29.95 -2.71
CA PRO A 175 -13.08 -30.12 -2.23
C PRO A 175 -12.11 -30.67 -3.29
N ARG A 176 -12.60 -31.01 -4.49
CA ARG A 176 -11.76 -31.35 -5.65
C ARG A 176 -11.22 -30.12 -6.38
N VAL A 177 -11.78 -28.94 -6.11
CA VAL A 177 -11.35 -27.67 -6.71
C VAL A 177 -10.50 -26.89 -5.71
N GLY A 178 -9.24 -26.69 -6.08
CA GLY A 178 -8.29 -25.87 -5.33
C GLY A 178 -7.94 -24.57 -6.05
N PHE A 179 -7.74 -23.51 -5.29
CA PHE A 179 -7.21 -22.24 -5.78
C PHE A 179 -5.70 -22.21 -5.55
N VAL A 180 -4.94 -21.94 -6.61
CA VAL A 180 -3.48 -21.78 -6.56
C VAL A 180 -3.14 -20.34 -6.92
N GLY A 181 -2.29 -19.70 -6.11
CA GLY A 181 -1.96 -18.28 -6.28
C GLY A 181 -3.00 -17.33 -5.65
N PHE A 182 -3.98 -17.87 -4.94
CA PHE A 182 -4.93 -17.14 -4.12
C PHE A 182 -4.44 -17.24 -2.67
N PHE A 183 -3.75 -16.21 -2.20
CA PHE A 183 -3.30 -16.12 -0.82
C PHE A 183 -3.68 -14.74 -0.30
N ASP A 184 -4.44 -14.74 0.79
CA ASP A 184 -4.78 -13.56 1.59
C ASP A 184 -3.57 -13.15 2.46
#